data_AF-A0A965KX60-F1
#
_entry.id   AF-A0A965KX60-F1
#
_cell.length_a   1.000
_cell.length_b   1.000
_cell.length_c   1.000
_cell.angle_alpha   90.00
_cell.angle_beta   90.00
_cell.angle_gamma   90.00
#
_symmetry.space_group_name_H-M   'P 1'
#
loop_
_entity.id
_entity.type
_entity.pdbx_description
1 polymer ?
#
loop_
_entity_poly.entity_id
_entity_poly.type
_entity_poly.pdbx_seq_one_letter_code
_entity_poly.pdbx_strand_id
1 'polypeptide(L)' 'MMEQLTADVHAGNIKFPDGIIADEMRNFEFEHTQTGMRYSAPSGLHDDAVCALALARHCSIKNKKGVFVIV' A
#
# COMPACT_ATOMS: atom_id res chain seq x y z
N MET A 1 -2.99 2.93 -8.54
CA MET A 1 -1.85 2.67 -7.63
C MET A 1 -2.36 2.02 -6.35
N MET A 2 -3.26 2.68 -5.61
CA MET A 2 -3.82 2.12 -4.38
C MET A 2 -4.70 0.88 -4.60
N GLU A 3 -5.51 0.85 -5.65
CA GLU A 3 -6.35 -0.33 -5.97
C GLU A 3 -5.51 -1.61 -6.17
N GLN A 4 -4.36 -1.48 -6.84
CA GLN A 4 -3.40 -2.58 -7.02
C GLN A 4 -2.75 -2.97 -5.70
N LEU A 5 -2.41 -2.00 -4.84
CA LEU A 5 -1.89 -2.27 -3.50
C LEU A 5 -2.93 -3.06 -2.68
N THR A 6 -4.18 -2.62 -2.62
CA THR A 6 -5.26 -3.32 -1.89
C THR A 6 -5.49 -4.72 -2.43
N ALA A 7 -5.50 -4.91 -3.75
CA ALA A 7 -5.63 -6.23 -4.36
C ALA A 7 -4.47 -7.17 -4.01
N ASP A 8 -3.22 -6.68 -4.08
CA ASP A 8 -2.03 -7.46 -3.72
C ASP A 8 -1.95 -7.76 -2.21
N VAL A 9 -2.41 -6.83 -1.36
CA VAL A 9 -2.49 -7.03 0.10
C VAL A 9 -3.52 -8.11 0.43
N HIS A 10 -4.72 -8.06 -0.19
CA HIS A 10 -5.72 -9.12 -0.03
C HIS A 10 -5.25 -10.47 -0.59
N ALA A 11 -4.47 -10.48 -1.67
CA ALA A 11 -3.87 -11.68 -2.22
C ALA A 11 -2.71 -12.23 -1.38
N GLY A 12 -2.19 -11.46 -0.41
CA GLY A 12 -1.00 -11.83 0.36
C GLY A 12 0.31 -11.78 -0.44
N ASN A 13 0.31 -11.04 -1.56
CA ASN A 13 1.46 -10.91 -2.45
C ASN A 13 2.54 -9.96 -1.93
N ILE A 14 2.19 -9.07 -0.99
CA ILE A 14 3.11 -8.09 -0.41
C ILE A 14 3.39 -8.49 1.03
N LYS A 15 4.68 -8.59 1.35
CA LYS A 15 5.19 -8.77 2.71
C LYS A 15 5.99 -7.54 3.09
N PHE A 16 5.79 -7.08 4.31
CA PHE A 16 6.47 -5.92 4.89
C PHE A 16 6.81 -6.28 6.34
N PRO A 17 7.94 -5.79 6.88
CA PRO A 17 8.31 -6.04 8.27
C PRO A 17 7.30 -5.39 9.22
N ASP A 18 7.12 -6.00 10.40
CA ASP A 18 6.39 -5.36 11.50
C ASP A 18 7.09 -4.06 11.90
N GLY A 19 6.30 -2.99 12.03
CA GLY A 19 6.79 -1.64 12.27
C GLY A 19 5.76 -0.59 11.85
N ILE A 20 6.24 0.63 11.59
CA ILE A 20 5.38 1.77 11.21
C ILE A 20 4.54 1.47 9.96
N ILE A 21 5.12 0.75 8.97
CA ILE A 21 4.41 0.37 7.74
C ILE A 21 3.21 -0.54 8.04
N ALA A 22 3.39 -1.51 8.94
CA ALA A 22 2.32 -2.44 9.33
C ALA A 22 1.24 -1.75 10.17
N ASP A 23 1.62 -0.80 11.02
CA ASP A 23 0.69 -0.02 11.83
C ASP A 23 -0.16 0.92 10.96
N GLU A 24 0.48 1.70 10.09
CA GLU A 24 -0.21 2.58 9.14
C GLU A 24 -1.16 1.78 8.24
N MET A 25 -0.73 0.62 7.73
CA MET A 25 -1.57 -0.18 6.84
C MET A 25 -2.73 -0.90 7.56
N ARG A 26 -2.59 -1.23 8.86
CA ARG A 26 -3.71 -1.74 9.67
C ARG A 26 -4.76 -0.67 9.94
N ASN A 27 -4.32 0.57 10.12
CA ASN A 27 -5.18 1.71 10.37
C ASN A 27 -5.71 2.33 9.06
N PHE A 28 -5.21 1.90 7.90
CA PHE A 28 -5.58 2.45 6.61
C PHE A 28 -7.00 2.00 6.21
N GLU A 29 -7.88 2.98 5.99
CA GLU A 29 -9.25 2.73 5.59
C GLU A 29 -9.43 2.92 4.08
N PHE A 30 -10.11 1.96 3.45
CA PHE A 30 -10.55 2.07 2.07
C PHE A 30 -12.06 1.88 1.99
N GLU A 31 -12.75 2.88 1.46
CA GLU A 31 -14.19 2.85 1.25
C GLU A 31 -14.48 2.68 -0.24
N HIS A 32 -15.25 1.64 -0.58
CA HIS A 32 -15.80 1.46 -1.92
C HIS A 32 -17.03 2.36 -2.07
N THR A 33 -16.88 3.46 -2.79
CA THR A 33 -18.00 4.32 -3.18
C THR A 33 -18.57 3.88 -4.53
N GLN A 34 -19.80 4.27 -4.83
CA GLN A 34 -20.52 3.88 -6.05
C GLN A 34 -19.82 4.31 -7.35
N THR A 35 -18.91 5.30 -7.30
CA THR A 35 -18.18 5.84 -8.45
C THR A 35 -16.66 5.69 -8.35
N GLY A 36 -16.14 5.05 -7.29
CA GLY A 36 -14.70 4.92 -7.08
C GLY A 36 -14.30 4.47 -5.68
N MET A 37 -13.00 4.42 -5.43
CA MET A 37 -12.45 4.03 -4.12
C MET A 37 -11.90 5.27 -3.42
N ARG A 38 -12.31 5.50 -2.17
CA ARG A 38 -11.74 6.52 -1.31
C ARG A 38 -10.76 5.88 -0.35
N TYR A 39 -9.55 6.40 -0.33
CA TYR A 39 -8.49 5.97 0.55
C TYR A 39 -8.21 7.09 1.54
N SER A 40 -8.24 6.81 2.83
CA SER A 40 -8.01 7.82 3.86
C SER A 40 -7.44 7.17 5.12
N ALA A 41 -6.44 7.81 5.72
CA ALA A 41 -6.01 7.48 7.06
C ALA A 41 -6.92 8.20 8.09
N PRO A 42 -7.16 7.60 9.26
CA PRO A 42 -7.86 8.25 10.36
C PRO A 42 -7.17 9.54 10.78
N SER A 43 -7.94 10.49 11.31
CA SER A 43 -7.40 11.78 11.73
C SER A 43 -6.32 11.61 12.82
N GLY A 44 -5.08 11.96 12.49
CA GLY A 44 -3.92 11.86 13.38
C GLY A 44 -2.92 10.75 13.01
N LEU A 45 -3.17 9.99 11.94
CA LEU A 45 -2.22 9.03 11.38
C LEU A 45 -1.69 9.47 10.01
N HIS A 46 -0.48 9.00 9.71
CA HIS A 46 0.18 9.22 8.43
C HIS A 46 -0.15 8.08 7.46
N ASP A 47 -0.28 8.40 6.17
CA ASP A 47 -0.40 7.45 5.06
C ASP A 47 0.85 7.43 4.17
N ASP A 48 1.92 8.08 4.63
CA ASP A 48 3.16 8.27 3.89
C ASP A 48 3.82 6.92 3.55
N ALA A 49 3.85 5.97 4.49
CA ALA A 49 4.45 4.67 4.23
C ALA A 49 3.58 3.79 3.32
N VAL A 50 2.26 3.89 3.44
CA VAL A 50 1.30 3.19 2.57
C VAL A 50 1.43 3.70 1.13
N CYS A 51 1.54 5.03 0.95
CA CYS A 51 1.71 5.64 -0.35
C CYS A 51 3.07 5.28 -0.97
N ALA A 52 4.14 5.28 -0.17
CA ALA A 52 5.46 4.83 -0.60
C ALA A 52 5.46 3.36 -1.03
N LEU A 53 4.77 2.48 -0.31
CA LEU A 53 4.62 1.06 -0.64
C LEU A 53 3.85 0.87 -1.95
N ALA A 54 2.75 1.61 -2.15
CA ALA A 54 1.98 1.60 -3.40
C ALA A 54 2.86 2.01 -4.60
N LEU A 55 3.68 3.05 -4.43
CA LEU A 55 4.58 3.54 -5.46
C LEU A 55 5.68 2.52 -5.76
N ALA A 56 6.31 1.95 -4.72
CA ALA A 56 7.34 0.93 -4.85
C ALA A 56 6.80 -0.30 -5.59
N ARG A 57 5.59 -0.75 -5.25
CA ARG A 57 4.93 -1.85 -5.93
C ARG A 57 4.63 -1.53 -7.40
N HIS A 58 4.10 -0.34 -7.67
CA HIS A 58 3.82 0.10 -9.04
C HIS A 58 5.11 0.14 -9.88
N CYS A 59 6.20 0.67 -9.31
CA CYS A 59 7.52 0.66 -9.93
C CYS A 59 8.05 -0.76 -10.12
N SER A 60 7.88 -1.67 -9.17
CA SER A 60 8.32 -3.07 -9.31
C SER A 60 7.59 -3.83 -10.43
N ILE A 61 6.33 -3.49 -10.70
CA ILE A 61 5.54 -4.11 -11.78
C ILE A 61 5.92 -3.48 -13.14
N LYS A 62 6.12 -2.16 -13.17
CA LYS A 62 6.29 -1.40 -14.41
C LYS A 62 7.75 -1.28 -14.87
N ASN A 63 8.70 -1.18 -13.95
CA ASN A 63 10.14 -1.16 -14.23
C ASN A 63 10.73 -2.56 -14.07
N LYS A 64 11.41 -3.04 -15.12
CA LYS A 64 12.17 -4.30 -15.12
C LYS A 64 13.10 -4.35 -13.89
N LYS A 65 13.13 -5.53 -13.22
CA LYS A 65 13.95 -5.93 -12.07
C LYS A 65 15.22 -5.07 -11.88
N GLY A 66 15.07 -3.93 -11.24
CA GLY A 66 16.13 -3.01 -10.87
C GLY A 66 16.01 -2.74 -9.38
N VAL A 67 16.65 -3.61 -8.61
CA VAL A 67 17.00 -3.48 -7.18
C VAL A 67 15.93 -2.83 -6.30
N PHE A 68 14.97 -3.64 -5.84
CA PHE A 68 14.31 -3.38 -4.57
C PHE A 68 14.84 -4.43 -3.59
N VAL A 69 15.37 -3.97 -2.46
CA VAL A 69 15.81 -4.84 -1.36
C VAL A 69 14.56 -5.53 -0.83
N ILE A 70 14.40 -6.80 -1.20
CA ILE A 70 13.49 -7.72 -0.53
C ILE A 70 14.33 -8.30 0.61
N VAL A 71 14.12 -7.77 1.83
CA VAL A 71 14.54 -8.42 3.07
C VAL A 71 13.44 -9.36 3.54
#